data_AF-B3E6E0-F1
#
_entry.id   AF-B3E6E0-F1
#
_cell.length_a   1.000
_cell.length_b   1.000
_cell.length_c   1.000
_cell.angle_alpha   90.00
_cell.angle_beta   90.00
_cell.angle_gamma   90.00
#
_symmetry.space_group_name_H-M   'P 1'
#
loop_
_entity.id
_entity.type
_entity.pdbx_description
1 polymer ?
#
loop_
_entity_poly.entity_id
_entity_poly.type
_entity_poly.pdbx_seq_one_letter_code
_entity_poly.pdbx_strand_id
1 'polypeptide(L)' 'MSKSAAVLLICFIIAILGFATWQLFLGRFEAAFSALPFLVILYLFVAPWKKQIPRNEQS' A
#
# COMPACT_ATOMS: atom_id res chain seq x y z
N MET A 1 3.50 7.67 -12.02
CA MET A 1 2.33 6.79 -12.26
C MET A 1 1.31 7.53 -13.11
N SER A 2 0.71 6.88 -14.11
CA SER A 2 -0.47 7.43 -14.79
C SER A 2 -1.62 7.53 -13.78
N LYS A 3 -2.48 8.55 -13.91
CA LYS A 3 -3.62 8.78 -12.99
C LYS A 3 -4.48 7.52 -12.83
N SER A 4 -4.69 6.76 -13.90
CA SER A 4 -5.43 5.50 -13.90
C SER A 4 -4.76 4.41 -13.05
N ALA A 5 -3.43 4.28 -13.12
CA ALA A 5 -2.70 3.29 -12.31
C ALA A 5 -2.78 3.62 -10.81
N ALA A 6 -2.76 4.91 -10.45
CA ALA A 6 -2.92 5.34 -9.07
C ALA A 6 -4.31 5.00 -8.52
N VAL A 7 -5.37 5.20 -9.31
CA VAL A 7 -6.74 4.84 -8.92
C VAL A 7 -6.87 3.33 -8.71
N LEU A 8 -6.33 2.51 -9.63
CA LEU A 8 -6.34 1.05 -9.47
C LEU A 8 -5.59 0.60 -8.21
N LEU A 9 -4.44 1.21 -7.92
CA LEU A 9 -3.68 0.92 -6.70
C LEU A 9 -4.45 1.25 -5.44
N ILE A 10 -5.13 2.40 -5.40
CA ILE A 10 -5.96 2.80 -4.26
C ILE A 10 -7.11 1.81 -4.05
N CYS A 11 -7.83 1.44 -5.11
CA CYS A 11 -8.88 0.42 -5.03
C CYS A 11 -8.33 -0.93 -4.53
N PHE A 12 -7.15 -1.33 -5.01
CA PHE A 12 -6.50 -2.57 -4.60
C PHE A 12 -6.08 -2.56 -3.13
N ILE A 13 -5.53 -1.44 -2.63
CA ILE A 13 -5.19 -1.26 -1.20
C ILE A 13 -6.44 -1.41 -0.32
N ILE A 14 -7.55 -0.78 -0.70
CA ILE A 14 -8.81 -0.87 0.04
C ILE A 14 -9.32 -2.31 0.08
N ALA A 15 -9.25 -3.03 -1.05
CA ALA A 15 -9.66 -4.43 -1.12
C ALA A 15 -8.81 -5.34 -0.20
N ILE A 16 -7.49 -5.13 -0.18
CA ILE A 16 -6.57 -5.88 0.69
C ILE A 16 -6.88 -5.61 2.17
N LEU A 17 -7.07 -4.34 2.55
CA LEU A 17 -7.40 -3.96 3.93
C LEU A 17 -8.72 -4.57 4.38
N GLY A 18 -9.76 -4.49 3.54
CA GLY A 18 -11.06 -5.09 3.83
C GLY A 18 -10.96 -6.61 3.99
N PHE A 19 -10.27 -7.29 3.06
CA PHE A 19 -10.06 -8.73 3.11
C PHE A 19 -9.31 -9.15 4.38
N ALA A 20 -8.16 -8.54 4.66
CA ALA A 20 -7.35 -8.87 5.84
C ALA A 20 -8.12 -8.65 7.14
N THR A 21 -8.85 -7.54 7.25
CA THR A 21 -9.67 -7.23 8.43
C THR A 21 -10.80 -8.25 8.62
N TRP A 22 -11.46 -8.64 7.54
CA TRP A 22 -12.51 -9.66 7.57
C TRP A 22 -11.95 -11.04 7.98
N GLN A 23 -10.79 -11.43 7.44
CA GLN A 23 -10.13 -12.69 7.81
C GLN A 23 -9.69 -12.68 9.29
N LEU A 24 -9.21 -11.55 9.81
CA LEU A 24 -8.88 -11.39 11.23
C LEU A 24 -10.12 -11.54 12.12
N PHE A 25 -11.25 -10.95 11.71
CA PHE A 25 -12.52 -11.08 12.45
C PHE A 25 -13.02 -12.55 12.49
N LEU A 26 -12.75 -13.32 11.45
CA LEU A 26 -13.03 -14.76 11.40
C LEU A 26 -12.00 -15.63 12.15
N GLY A 27 -10.97 -15.03 12.75
CA GLY A 27 -9.88 -15.75 13.41
C GLY A 27 -8.92 -16.49 12.45
N ARG A 28 -9.01 -16.22 11.14
CA ARG A 28 -8.22 -16.87 10.08
C ARG A 28 -6.91 -16.11 9.85
N PHE A 29 -5.98 -16.24 10.80
CA PHE A 29 -4.71 -15.52 10.76
C PHE A 29 -3.86 -15.82 9.51
N GLU A 30 -3.78 -17.08 9.07
CA GLU A 30 -3.04 -17.43 7.84
C GLU A 30 -3.55 -16.66 6.61
N ALA A 31 -4.87 -16.57 6.45
CA ALA A 31 -5.48 -15.87 5.33
C ALA A 31 -5.34 -14.34 5.46
N ALA A 32 -5.34 -13.80 6.68
CA ALA A 32 -5.04 -12.38 6.88
C ALA A 32 -3.59 -12.04 6.53
N PHE A 33 -2.64 -12.88 6.95
CA PHE A 33 -1.21 -12.68 6.71
C PHE A 33 -0.80 -12.92 5.26
N SER A 34 -1.55 -13.70 4.49
CA SER A 34 -1.31 -13.84 3.04
C SER A 34 -1.46 -12.50 2.29
N ALA A 35 -2.07 -11.48 2.90
CA ALA A 35 -2.21 -10.15 2.34
C ALA A 35 -0.93 -9.27 2.49
N LEU A 36 0.00 -9.63 3.39
CA LEU A 36 1.26 -8.91 3.64
C LEU A 36 2.16 -8.73 2.41
N PRO A 37 2.47 -9.77 1.60
CA PRO A 37 3.35 -9.61 0.44
C PRO A 37 2.80 -8.55 -0.54
N PHE A 38 1.49 -8.45 -0.69
CA PHE A 38 0.86 -7.41 -1.53
C PHE A 38 1.09 -6.00 -0.98
N LEU A 39 0.97 -5.81 0.35
CA LEU A 39 1.28 -4.54 1.01
C LEU A 39 2.74 -4.13 0.86
N VAL A 40 3.68 -5.08 0.93
CA VAL A 40 5.12 -4.80 0.73
C VAL A 40 5.39 -4.35 -0.70
N ILE A 41 4.82 -5.04 -1.69
CA ILE A 41 4.94 -4.66 -3.10
C ILE A 41 4.35 -3.26 -3.32
N LEU A 42 3.16 -2.99 -2.78
CA LEU A 42 2.52 -1.68 -2.84
C LEU A 42 3.40 -0.59 -2.22
N TYR A 43 3.97 -0.84 -1.05
CA TYR A 43 4.87 0.08 -0.39
C TYR A 43 6.11 0.39 -1.25
N LEU A 44 6.75 -0.63 -1.83
CA LEU A 44 7.91 -0.45 -2.70
C LEU A 44 7.58 0.31 -4.00
N PHE A 45 6.36 0.15 -4.53
CA PHE A 45 5.90 0.90 -5.70
C PHE A 45 5.58 2.36 -5.40
N VAL A 46 5.18 2.69 -4.17
CA VAL A 46 4.83 4.05 -3.74
C VAL A 46 6.02 4.81 -3.12
N ALA A 47 6.90 4.10 -2.41
CA ALA A 47 8.05 4.67 -1.69
C ALA A 47 9.09 5.44 -2.52
N PRO A 48 9.41 5.13 -3.81
CA PRO A 48 10.47 5.83 -4.54
C PRO A 48 10.15 7.30 -4.85
N TRP A 49 8.98 7.81 -4.45
CA TRP A 49 8.58 9.21 -4.62
C TRP A 49 8.75 10.10 -3.39
N LYS A 50 9.34 9.60 -2.30
CA LYS A 50 9.88 10.47 -1.25
C LYS A 50 11.29 10.93 -1.65
N LYS A 51 11.40 11.60 -2.81
CA LYS A 51 12.60 12.36 -3.18
C LYS A 51 12.77 13.40 -2.06
N GLN A 52 13.83 13.25 -1.28
CA GLN A 52 14.20 14.21 -0.25
C GLN A 52 14.19 15.60 -0.89
N ILE A 53 13.29 16.49 -0.47
CA ILE A 53 13.41 17.92 -0.77
C ILE A 53 14.69 18.36 -0.06
N PRO A 54 15.78 18.73 -0.75
CA PRO A 54 16.89 19.40 -0.10
C PRO A 54 16.36 20.76 0.37
N ARG A 55 16.28 20.92 1.69
CA ARG A 55 15.92 22.16 2.38
C ARG A 55 17.09 23.16 2.30
N ASN A 56 17.57 23.49 1.10
CA ASN A 56 18.84 24.20 0.93
C ASN A 56 18.81 25.22 -0.24
N GLU A 57 17.69 25.89 -0.50
CA GLU A 57 17.60 27.01 -1.46
C GLU A 57 16.69 28.12 -0.92
N GLN A 58 16.79 28.39 0.39
CA GLN A 58 16.26 29.60 1.01
C GLN A 58 17.40 30.26 1.81
N SER A 59 18.36 30.83 1.09
CA SER A 59 19.33 31.79 1.62
C SER A 59 19.64 32.85 0.59
#